data_AF-A0A7S4NWA1-F1
#
_entry.id   AF-A0A7S4NWA1-F1
#
_cell.length_a   1.000
_cell.length_b   1.000
_cell.length_c   1.000
_cell.angle_alpha   90.00
_cell.angle_beta   90.00
_cell.angle_gamma   90.00
#
_symmetry.space_group_name_H-M   'P 1'
#
loop_
_entity.id
_entity.type
_entity.pdbx_description
1 polymer ?
#
loop_
_entity_poly.entity_id
_entity_poly.type
_entity_poly.pdbx_seq_one_letter_code
_entity_poly.pdbx_strand_id
1 'polypeptide(L)'
;EEYWNVGGSKGANKIPTNLVMMKSLDILGCPAMISAHHDPSILPARIATLTEWVMSGKLPPLPIDKSHPIANVKQALIEKVESGSGVGNTVVTLPPLPSSLVASLRATNPATKAKL
;
A
#
# COMPACT_ATOMS: atom_id res chain seq x y z
N GLU A 1 -13.79 29.05 -0.18
CA GLU A 1 -13.25 28.26 0.93
C GLU A 1 -12.82 26.91 0.39
N GLU A 2 -11.58 26.52 0.62
CA GLU A 2 -11.03 25.25 0.16
C GLU A 2 -11.37 24.16 1.19
N TYR A 3 -11.83 22.99 0.73
CA TYR A 3 -12.26 21.89 1.59
C TYR A 3 -11.49 20.62 1.24
N TRP A 4 -11.14 19.85 2.26
CA TRP A 4 -10.69 18.47 2.07
C TRP A 4 -11.90 17.53 1.99
N ASN A 5 -11.91 16.67 0.97
CA ASN A 5 -12.89 15.61 0.81
C ASN A 5 -12.34 14.31 1.42
N VAL A 6 -13.01 13.80 2.45
CA VAL A 6 -12.64 12.52 3.09
C VAL A 6 -13.65 11.46 2.66
N GLY A 7 -13.18 10.45 1.92
CA GLY A 7 -14.02 9.40 1.34
C GLY A 7 -14.35 8.26 2.32
N GLY A 8 -15.61 7.80 2.31
CA GLY A 8 -16.08 6.67 3.13
C GLY A 8 -17.60 6.49 3.23
N SER A 9 -18.42 7.44 2.77
CA SER A 9 -19.89 7.34 2.72
C SER A 9 -20.44 7.85 1.38
N LYS A 10 -21.76 7.72 1.13
CA LYS A 10 -22.48 8.23 -0.06
C LYS A 10 -22.54 9.78 -0.14
N GLY A 11 -21.45 10.44 0.24
CA GLY A 11 -21.20 11.87 0.25
C GLY A 11 -19.83 12.13 0.88
N ALA A 12 -19.00 12.94 0.23
CA ALA A 12 -17.71 13.33 0.80
C ALA A 12 -17.94 14.27 1.99
N ASN A 13 -17.37 13.93 3.15
CA ASN A 13 -17.33 14.85 4.27
C ASN A 13 -16.38 15.99 3.91
N LYS A 14 -16.87 17.23 3.97
CA LYS A 14 -16.09 18.44 3.69
C LYS A 14 -15.55 19.00 5.00
N ILE A 15 -14.23 19.03 5.13
CA ILE A 15 -13.56 19.63 6.29
C ILE A 15 -12.88 20.92 5.84
N PRO A 16 -13.15 22.08 6.48
CA PRO A 16 -12.47 23.34 6.19
C PRO A 16 -10.95 23.23 6.39
N THR A 17 -10.16 23.59 5.37
CA THR A 17 -8.69 23.46 5.41
C THR A 17 -8.05 24.29 6.53
N ASN A 18 -8.66 25.43 6.90
CA ASN A 18 -8.19 26.28 7.99
C ASN A 18 -8.19 25.54 9.34
N LEU A 19 -9.18 24.69 9.62
CA LEU A 19 -9.23 23.94 10.87
C LEU A 19 -8.11 22.90 10.95
N VAL A 20 -7.83 22.23 9.83
CA VAL A 20 -6.72 21.27 9.74
C VAL A 20 -5.38 21.95 9.98
N MET A 21 -5.15 23.10 9.34
CA MET A 21 -3.88 23.84 9.45
C MET A 21 -3.70 24.55 10.79
N MET A 22 -4.72 25.24 11.30
CA MET A 22 -4.61 26.04 12.53
C MET A 22 -4.55 25.18 13.79
N LYS A 23 -5.10 23.96 13.75
CA LYS A 23 -5.16 23.06 14.91
C LYS A 23 -4.31 21.81 14.73
N SER A 24 -3.52 21.73 13.65
CA SER A 24 -2.67 20.58 13.31
C SER A 24 -3.42 19.25 13.45
N LEU A 25 -4.60 19.16 12.84
CA LEU A 25 -5.47 17.98 12.97
C LEU A 25 -5.06 16.89 11.97
N ASP A 26 -4.98 15.66 12.46
CA ASP A 26 -4.82 14.47 11.62
C ASP A 26 -6.17 13.90 11.19
N ILE A 27 -6.33 13.62 9.90
CA ILE A 27 -7.52 12.97 9.35
C ILE A 27 -7.24 11.47 9.20
N LEU A 28 -7.84 10.67 10.08
CA LEU A 28 -7.69 9.21 10.08
C LEU A 28 -8.92 8.54 9.45
N GLY A 29 -8.73 7.87 8.31
CA GLY A 29 -9.81 7.21 7.55
C GLY A 29 -9.91 5.70 7.71
N CYS A 30 -8.88 5.04 8.25
CA CYS A 30 -8.82 3.58 8.37
C CYS A 30 -8.92 3.15 9.84
N PRO A 31 -9.93 2.36 10.25
CA PRO A 31 -10.07 1.89 11.64
C PRO A 31 -8.82 1.20 12.18
N ALA A 32 -8.11 0.43 11.33
CA ALA A 32 -6.86 -0.22 11.72
C ALA A 32 -5.75 0.78 12.06
N MET A 33 -5.68 1.89 11.31
CA MET A 33 -4.73 2.97 11.59
C MET A 33 -5.13 3.79 12.81
N ILE A 34 -6.43 3.97 13.08
CA ILE A 34 -6.90 4.64 14.30
C ILE A 34 -6.42 3.87 15.54
N SER A 35 -6.57 2.54 15.56
CA SER A 35 -6.07 1.71 16.68
C SER A 35 -4.55 1.78 16.82
N ALA A 36 -3.82 1.74 15.70
CA ALA A 36 -2.35 1.81 15.74
C ALA A 36 -1.82 3.20 16.13
N HIS A 37 -2.58 4.27 15.83
CA HIS A 37 -2.26 5.62 16.28
C HIS A 37 -2.41 5.75 17.80
N HIS A 38 -3.45 5.12 18.37
CA HIS A 38 -3.67 5.12 19.82
C HIS A 38 -2.64 4.28 20.58
N ASP A 39 -2.27 3.12 20.03
CA ASP A 39 -1.23 2.25 20.60
C ASP A 39 -0.26 1.79 19.51
N PRO A 40 0.90 2.47 19.35
CA PRO A 40 1.89 2.12 18.34
C PRO A 40 2.49 0.72 18.51
N SER A 41 2.44 0.14 19.72
CA SER A 41 3.06 -1.15 20.02
C SER A 41 2.38 -2.32 19.31
N ILE A 42 1.14 -2.15 18.86
CA ILE A 42 0.38 -3.21 18.17
C ILE A 42 0.80 -3.39 16.70
N LEU A 43 1.46 -2.38 16.11
CA LEU A 43 1.78 -2.35 14.69
C LEU A 43 2.74 -3.49 14.27
N PRO A 44 3.87 -3.73 14.97
CA PRO A 44 4.82 -4.77 14.57
C PRO A 44 4.20 -6.17 14.60
N ALA A 45 3.42 -6.48 15.65
CA ALA A 45 2.76 -7.77 15.79
C ALA A 45 1.73 -8.00 14.67
N ARG A 46 0.92 -6.97 14.34
CA ARG A 46 -0.05 -7.04 13.25
C ARG A 46 0.62 -7.27 11.89
N ILE A 47 1.71 -6.56 11.61
CA ILE A 47 2.48 -6.71 10.36
C ILE A 47 3.06 -8.12 10.26
N ALA A 48 3.61 -8.66 11.36
CA ALA A 48 4.14 -10.02 11.39
C ALA A 48 3.07 -11.07 11.05
N THR A 49 1.90 -10.99 11.69
CA THR A 49 0.77 -11.91 11.43
C THR A 49 0.28 -11.81 9.98
N LEU A 50 0.12 -10.60 9.44
CA LEU A 50 -0.29 -10.41 8.05
C LEU A 50 0.74 -11.00 7.08
N THR A 51 2.03 -10.79 7.36
CA THR A 51 3.13 -11.33 6.57
C THR A 51 3.10 -12.86 6.58
N GLU A 52 2.88 -13.48 7.73
CA GLU A 52 2.71 -14.93 7.85
C GLU A 52 1.53 -15.44 7.01
N TRP A 53 0.38 -14.76 7.05
CA TRP A 53 -0.79 -15.14 6.27
C TRP A 53 -0.57 -15.03 4.77
N VAL A 54 0.17 -14.01 4.32
CA VAL A 54 0.60 -13.88 2.91
C VAL A 54 1.48 -15.07 2.52
N MET A 55 2.52 -15.35 3.30
CA MET A 55 3.50 -16.40 2.98
C MET A 55 2.92 -17.81 3.04
N SER A 56 1.95 -18.03 3.94
CA SER A 56 1.24 -19.31 4.07
C SER A 56 0.10 -19.49 3.07
N GLY A 57 -0.16 -18.51 2.20
CA GLY A 57 -1.24 -18.57 1.22
C GLY A 57 -2.65 -18.55 1.82
N LYS A 58 -2.78 -18.08 3.07
CA LYS A 58 -4.08 -17.97 3.77
C LYS A 58 -4.89 -16.76 3.35
N LEU A 59 -4.25 -15.76 2.74
CA LEU A 59 -4.94 -14.63 2.14
C LEU A 59 -5.31 -14.95 0.69
N PRO A 60 -6.53 -14.62 0.24
CA PRO A 60 -6.90 -14.78 -1.16
C PRO A 60 -5.94 -13.94 -2.03
N PRO A 61 -5.61 -14.40 -3.25
CA PRO A 61 -4.81 -13.61 -4.16
C PRO A 61 -5.52 -12.28 -4.41
N LEU A 62 -4.75 -11.19 -4.39
CA LEU A 62 -5.29 -9.88 -4.71
C LEU A 62 -5.90 -9.96 -6.12
N PRO A 63 -7.12 -9.45 -6.34
CA PRO A 63 -7.68 -9.32 -7.68
C PRO A 63 -6.83 -8.31 -8.46
N ILE A 64 -5.89 -8.83 -9.25
CA ILE A 64 -5.08 -8.05 -10.19
C ILE A 64 -5.89 -7.95 -11.47
N ASP A 65 -6.27 -6.73 -11.81
CA ASP A 65 -7.06 -6.45 -13.01
C ASP A 65 -6.13 -6.37 -14.24
N LYS A 66 -5.04 -5.61 -14.10
CA LYS A 66 -4.05 -5.38 -15.15
C LYS A 66 -2.63 -5.34 -14.60
N SER A 67 -1.69 -5.87 -15.39
CA SER A 67 -0.26 -5.76 -15.12
C SER A 67 0.46 -5.06 -16.27
N HIS A 68 1.30 -4.07 -15.94
CA HIS A 68 2.10 -3.32 -16.92
C HIS A 68 3.59 -3.42 -16.58
N PRO A 69 4.49 -3.52 -17.57
CA PRO A 69 5.92 -3.39 -17.32
C PRO A 69 6.26 -1.96 -16.86
N ILE A 70 7.32 -1.81 -16.06
CA ILE A 70 7.74 -0.49 -15.55
C ILE A 70 8.07 0.54 -16.64
N ALA A 71 8.45 0.09 -17.83
CA ALA A 71 8.63 0.97 -18.99
C ALA A 71 7.37 1.77 -19.34
N ASN A 72 6.18 1.22 -19.02
CA ASN A 72 4.88 1.77 -19.37
C ASN A 72 4.13 2.36 -18.16
N VAL A 73 4.84 2.79 -17.11
CA VAL A 73 4.23 3.39 -15.89
C VAL A 73 3.27 4.53 -16.22
N LYS A 74 3.65 5.42 -17.14
CA LYS A 74 2.80 6.56 -17.52
C LYS A 74 1.45 6.08 -18.05
N GLN A 75 1.46 5.06 -18.90
CA GLN A 75 0.25 4.46 -19.44
C GLN A 75 -0.59 3.77 -18.35
N ALA A 76 0.06 3.04 -17.45
CA ALA A 76 -0.60 2.40 -16.31
C ALA A 76 -1.31 3.41 -15.39
N LEU A 77 -0.71 4.59 -15.17
CA LEU A 77 -1.30 5.67 -14.38
C LEU A 77 -2.49 6.32 -15.09
N ILE A 78 -2.36 6.60 -16.39
CA ILE A 78 -3.45 7.13 -17.21
C ILE A 78 -4.63 6.16 -17.19
N GLU A 79 -4.40 4.88 -17.43
CA GLU A 79 -5.45 3.87 -17.37
C GLU A 79 -6.10 3.79 -15.98
N LYS A 80 -5.32 3.85 -14.89
CA LYS A 80 -5.87 3.83 -13.53
C LYS A 80 -6.74 5.06 -13.22
N VAL A 81 -6.38 6.23 -13.74
CA VAL A 81 -7.05 7.50 -13.42
C VAL A 81 -8.24 7.77 -14.34
N GLU A 82 -8.08 7.56 -15.65
CA GLU A 82 -9.09 7.93 -16.66
C GLU A 82 -10.14 6.84 -16.89
N SER A 83 -9.78 5.56 -16.83
CA SER A 83 -10.69 4.51 -17.29
C SER A 83 -11.89 4.32 -16.36
N GLY A 84 -11.73 4.56 -15.05
CA GLY A 84 -12.69 4.14 -14.03
C GLY A 84 -13.09 2.65 -14.13
N SER A 85 -12.40 1.86 -14.96
CA SER A 85 -12.83 0.54 -15.42
C SER A 85 -12.15 -0.59 -14.65
N GLY A 86 -11.16 -0.24 -13.83
CA GLY A 86 -10.49 -1.20 -12.95
C GLY A 86 -11.20 -1.25 -11.61
N VAL A 87 -11.94 -2.33 -11.35
CA VAL A 87 -12.46 -2.60 -10.00
C VAL A 87 -11.33 -3.17 -9.12
N GLY A 88 -10.27 -3.70 -9.73
CA GLY A 88 -9.11 -4.28 -9.07
C GLY A 88 -7.83 -3.44 -9.09
N ASN A 89 -6.74 -4.06 -8.63
CA ASN A 89 -5.44 -3.40 -8.55
C ASN A 89 -4.70 -3.43 -9.91
N THR A 90 -4.21 -2.28 -10.35
CA THR A 90 -3.20 -2.17 -11.42
C THR A 90 -1.80 -2.37 -10.82
N VAL A 91 -1.05 -3.34 -11.32
CA VAL A 91 0.29 -3.67 -10.82
C VAL A 91 1.35 -3.32 -11.88
N VAL A 92 2.38 -2.60 -11.47
CA VAL A 92 3.56 -2.37 -12.30
C VAL A 92 4.65 -3.36 -11.95
N THR A 93 5.07 -4.18 -12.91
CA THR A 93 6.12 -5.18 -12.73
C THR A 93 7.49 -4.62 -13.10
N LEU A 94 8.45 -4.86 -12.21
CA LEU A 94 9.86 -4.59 -12.49
C LEU A 94 10.41 -5.65 -13.46
N PRO A 95 11.38 -5.28 -14.31
CA PRO A 95 12.11 -6.28 -15.08
C PRO A 95 12.76 -7.28 -14.11
N PRO A 96 12.83 -8.57 -14.47
CA PRO A 96 13.47 -9.57 -13.63
C PRO A 96 14.91 -9.15 -13.39
N LEU A 97 15.30 -9.08 -12.11
CA LEU A 97 16.68 -8.79 -11.75
C LEU A 97 17.60 -9.87 -12.34
N PRO A 98 18.78 -9.51 -12.88
CA PRO A 98 19.72 -10.49 -13.39
C PRO A 98 20.14 -11.45 -12.28
N SER A 99 20.23 -12.74 -12.59
CA SER A 99 20.44 -13.82 -11.62
C SER A 99 21.69 -13.61 -10.74
N SER A 100 22.73 -12.97 -11.28
CA SER A 100 23.95 -12.61 -10.56
C SER A 100 23.72 -11.60 -9.43
N LEU A 101 22.83 -10.63 -9.63
CA LEU A 101 22.50 -9.61 -8.64
C LEU A 101 21.58 -10.18 -7.54
N VAL A 102 20.64 -11.06 -7.92
CA VAL A 102 19.80 -11.79 -6.96
C VAL A 102 20.65 -12.69 -6.05
N ALA A 103 21.65 -13.38 -6.60
CA ALA A 103 22.58 -14.20 -5.82
C ALA A 103 23.40 -13.37 -4.83
N SER A 104 23.91 -12.21 -5.28
CA SER A 104 24.67 -11.27 -4.43
C SER A 104 23.82 -10.70 -3.29
N LEU A 105 22.58 -10.29 -3.56
CA LEU A 105 21.64 -9.76 -2.55
C LEU A 105 21.20 -10.83 -1.53
N ARG A 106 21.09 -12.10 -1.94
CA ARG A 106 20.85 -13.21 -0.99
C ARG A 106 22.04 -13.48 -0.09
N ALA A 107 23.26 -13.38 -0.61
CA ALA A 107 24.49 -13.59 0.15
C ALA A 107 24.74 -12.49 1.20
N THR A 108 24.27 -11.27 0.95
CA THR A 108 24.40 -10.12 1.86
C THR A 108 23.26 -9.96 2.86
N ASN A 109 22.14 -10.69 2.69
CA ASN A 109 21.02 -10.61 3.63
C ASN A 109 21.33 -11.38 4.94
N PRO A 110 21.42 -10.69 6.10
CA PRO A 110 21.71 -11.34 7.38
C PRO A 110 20.61 -12.32 7.83
N ALA A 111 19.38 -12.20 7.32
CA ALA A 111 18.28 -13.11 7.63
C ALA A 111 18.44 -14.52 7.03
N THR A 112 19.21 -14.65 5.92
CA THR A 112 19.47 -15.96 5.28
C THR A 112 20.71 -16.66 5.85
N LYS A 113 21.62 -15.94 6.52
CA LYS A 113 22.79 -16.53 7.21
C LYS A 113 22.42 -17.31 8.48
N ALA A 114 21.26 -17.05 9.08
CA ALA A 114 20.83 -17.67 10.33
C ALA A 114 20.18 -19.06 10.17
N LYS A 115 20.19 -19.65 8.96
CA LYS A 115 19.50 -20.92 8.67
C LYS A 115 20.39 -22.00 8.03
N LEU A 116 21.71 -21.89 8.18
CA LEU A 116 22.69 -22.92 7.83
C LEU A 116 23.39 -23.44 9.09
#